data_AF-A0A1V6I077-F1
#
_entry.id   AF-A0A1V6I077-F1
#
_cell.length_a   1.000
_cell.length_b   1.000
_cell.length_c   1.000
_cell.angle_alpha   90.00
_cell.angle_beta   90.00
_cell.angle_gamma   90.00
#
_symmetry.space_group_name_H-M   'P 1'
#
loop_
_entity.id
_entity.type
_entity.pdbx_description
1 polymer ?
#
loop_
_entity_poly.entity_id
_entity_poly.type
_entity_poly.pdbx_seq_one_letter_code
_entity_poly.pdbx_strand_id
1 'polypeptide(L)'
;MREAVLIGAYTNTIEKELTLVETILDWKKYNLPVILSTHYPVNSNIQNLVDYYIFDKEQYLDPAIMNQHIYSCSSFEIVADFDRPYHAPAALIAYQNAIRLLDNKYDFIYLQDYDVVLNKNKIFEYTRSSEFLKYKMFMCNWYNIPDSYATNIIFFRDNYFTKLWGDIRIPKDFLDLVRSTGNNNLLIEGLAKRLIDVKNLKDDVFIFSNEQRDEFLGEFTKHMADNNVPRIYLASTTQNQYILFIINSTGREIDFHLSGWEFITNKILNKNIRLHGNLCMYWTVYNENTKLTVTYENNKKIYNILPGEIYKECNFVFRDSTPIKCK
;
A
#
# COMPACT_ATOMS: atom_id res chain seq x y z
N MET A 1 22.40 -23.04 8.82
CA MET A 1 21.51 -22.23 7.98
C MET A 1 22.24 -20.93 7.69
N ARG A 2 22.44 -20.60 6.42
CA ARG A 2 23.03 -19.35 5.97
C ARG A 2 21.92 -18.31 5.90
N GLU A 3 22.02 -17.28 6.72
CA GLU A 3 20.98 -16.26 6.83
C GLU A 3 21.50 -14.93 6.28
N ALA A 4 20.61 -14.11 5.73
CA ALA A 4 20.92 -12.74 5.31
C ALA A 4 19.71 -11.82 5.47
N VAL A 5 19.98 -10.52 5.42
CA VAL A 5 18.97 -9.46 5.48
C VAL A 5 18.89 -8.79 4.12
N LEU A 6 17.69 -8.67 3.57
CA LEU A 6 17.42 -7.90 2.36
C LEU A 6 16.65 -6.63 2.76
N ILE A 7 17.29 -5.48 2.61
CA ILE A 7 16.71 -4.18 2.89
C ILE A 7 16.26 -3.54 1.58
N GLY A 8 14.95 -3.26 1.48
CA GLY A 8 14.39 -2.43 0.44
C GLY A 8 14.44 -0.95 0.80
N ALA A 9 14.80 -0.08 -0.15
CA ALA A 9 14.92 1.35 0.13
C ALA A 9 14.51 2.27 -1.03
N TYR A 10 14.02 3.46 -0.66
CA TYR A 10 13.81 4.59 -1.57
C TYR A 10 14.16 5.90 -0.85
N THR A 11 15.45 6.26 -0.86
CA THR A 11 15.99 7.37 -0.06
C THR A 11 16.12 8.67 -0.85
N ASN A 12 14.98 9.24 -1.25
CA ASN A 12 14.95 10.48 -2.04
C ASN A 12 15.12 11.77 -1.21
N THR A 13 15.40 11.66 0.09
CA THR A 13 15.68 12.78 1.01
C THR A 13 16.77 12.40 2.00
N ILE A 14 17.44 13.41 2.59
CA ILE A 14 18.49 13.20 3.61
C ILE A 14 17.95 12.43 4.83
N GLU A 15 16.73 12.76 5.27
CA GLU A 15 16.09 12.08 6.40
C GLU A 15 15.89 10.57 6.15
N LYS A 16 15.51 10.22 4.92
CA LYS A 16 15.36 8.83 4.51
C LYS A 16 16.71 8.13 4.40
N GLU A 17 17.75 8.80 3.93
CA GLU A 17 19.12 8.28 3.95
C GLU A 17 19.59 7.98 5.38
N LEU A 18 19.34 8.88 6.34
CA LEU A 18 19.67 8.68 7.75
C LEU A 18 18.93 7.48 8.33
N THR A 19 17.63 7.35 8.02
CA THR A 19 16.82 6.19 8.45
C THR A 19 17.38 4.89 7.87
N LEU A 20 17.79 4.88 6.60
CA LEU A 20 18.41 3.70 5.99
C LEU A 20 19.72 3.33 6.69
N VAL A 21 20.58 4.30 7.01
CA VAL A 21 21.83 4.07 7.73
C VAL A 21 21.57 3.47 9.11
N GLU A 22 20.63 4.03 9.87
CA GLU A 22 20.22 3.49 11.17
C GLU A 22 19.77 2.02 11.05
N THR A 23 18.93 1.73 10.07
CA THR A 23 18.41 0.38 9.83
C THR A 23 19.50 -0.61 9.42
N ILE A 24 20.44 -0.22 8.56
CA ILE A 24 21.60 -1.07 8.20
C ILE A 24 22.46 -1.37 9.43
N LEU A 25 22.82 -0.33 10.19
CA LEU A 25 23.67 -0.48 11.38
C LEU A 25 23.00 -1.32 12.46
N ASP A 26 21.67 -1.25 12.59
CA ASP A 26 20.93 -2.08 13.51
C ASP A 26 21.01 -3.58 13.17
N TRP A 27 20.91 -3.94 11.89
CA TRP A 27 21.09 -5.33 11.45
C TRP A 27 22.53 -5.82 11.57
N LYS A 28 23.52 -4.96 11.32
CA LYS A 28 24.94 -5.33 11.44
C LYS A 28 25.32 -5.81 12.84
N LYS A 29 24.60 -5.38 13.89
CA LYS A 29 24.79 -5.87 15.28
C LYS A 29 24.63 -7.39 15.42
N TYR A 30 23.91 -8.03 14.50
CA TYR A 30 23.62 -9.46 14.54
C TYR A 30 24.57 -10.30 13.67
N ASN A 31 25.63 -9.71 13.12
CA ASN A 31 26.62 -10.38 12.27
C ASN A 31 25.99 -11.12 11.06
N LEU A 32 24.90 -10.59 10.53
CA LEU A 32 24.26 -11.09 9.31
C LEU A 32 24.72 -10.25 8.10
N PRO A 33 24.94 -10.88 6.94
CA PRO A 33 25.12 -10.17 5.69
C PRO A 33 23.90 -9.30 5.38
N VAL A 34 24.15 -8.04 5.05
CA VAL A 34 23.15 -7.05 4.67
C VAL A 34 23.23 -6.81 3.17
N ILE A 35 22.12 -7.06 2.49
CA ILE A 35 21.91 -6.75 1.09
C ILE A 35 21.00 -5.53 1.03
N LEU A 36 21.44 -4.49 0.34
CA LEU A 36 20.62 -3.34 -0.01
C LEU A 36 20.14 -3.49 -1.45
N SER A 37 18.82 -3.52 -1.64
CA SER A 37 18.20 -3.44 -2.96
C SER A 37 17.39 -2.16 -3.08
N THR A 38 17.61 -1.43 -4.18
CA THR A 38 16.97 -0.13 -4.39
C THR A 38 16.82 0.17 -5.88
N HIS A 39 15.77 0.90 -6.21
CA HIS A 39 15.54 1.54 -7.51
C HIS A 39 15.79 3.06 -7.45
N TYR A 40 16.39 3.54 -6.36
CA TYR A 40 16.92 4.89 -6.21
C TYR A 40 18.37 4.85 -5.75
N PRO A 41 19.32 5.50 -6.45
CA PRO A 41 20.73 5.38 -6.13
C PRO A 41 21.05 5.98 -4.75
N VAL A 42 21.94 5.33 -4.00
CA VAL A 42 22.45 5.84 -2.71
C VAL A 42 23.92 6.24 -2.83
N ASN A 43 24.37 7.13 -1.95
CA ASN A 43 25.76 7.59 -1.94
C ASN A 43 26.75 6.47 -1.54
N SER A 44 28.03 6.64 -1.88
CA SER A 44 29.08 5.65 -1.63
C SER A 44 29.27 5.29 -0.16
N ASN A 45 28.98 6.21 0.77
CA ASN A 45 29.11 5.93 2.19
C ASN A 45 28.12 4.85 2.61
N ILE A 46 26.87 4.92 2.14
CA ILE A 46 25.86 3.90 2.38
C ILE A 46 26.22 2.58 1.70
N GLN A 47 26.72 2.63 0.46
CA GLN A 47 27.16 1.42 -0.27
C GLN A 47 28.24 0.65 0.49
N ASN A 48 29.16 1.36 1.15
CA ASN A 48 30.24 0.75 1.93
C ASN A 48 29.78 0.16 3.29
N LEU A 49 28.54 0.41 3.73
CA LEU A 49 27.99 -0.17 4.97
C LEU A 49 27.40 -1.57 4.77
N VAL A 50 27.16 -1.98 3.53
CA VAL A 50 26.44 -3.24 3.19
C VAL A 50 27.36 -4.23 2.50
N ASP A 51 26.99 -5.51 2.53
CA ASP A 51 27.78 -6.58 1.91
C ASP A 51 27.47 -6.72 0.41
N TYR A 52 26.24 -6.35 0.02
CA TYR A 52 25.82 -6.26 -1.38
C TYR A 52 24.98 -5.01 -1.58
N TYR A 53 25.31 -4.24 -2.61
CA TYR A 53 24.49 -3.12 -3.09
C TYR A 53 23.99 -3.44 -4.49
N ILE A 54 22.67 -3.49 -4.63
CA ILE A 54 21.99 -3.86 -5.88
C ILE A 54 21.10 -2.68 -6.25
N PHE A 55 21.53 -1.96 -7.27
CA PHE A 55 20.77 -0.84 -7.83
C PHE A 55 20.28 -1.22 -9.22
N ASP A 56 18.97 -1.17 -9.41
CA ASP A 56 18.37 -1.32 -10.73
C ASP A 56 17.83 0.03 -11.23
N LYS A 57 18.58 0.64 -12.14
CA LYS A 57 18.23 1.92 -12.78
C LYS A 57 17.03 1.82 -13.72
N GLU A 58 16.70 0.62 -14.20
CA GLU A 58 15.61 0.41 -15.17
C GLU A 58 14.26 0.20 -14.47
N GLN A 59 14.23 0.03 -13.14
CA GLN A 59 12.99 -0.06 -12.36
C GLN A 59 12.44 1.32 -12.02
N TYR A 60 12.06 2.06 -13.05
CA TYR A 60 11.35 3.32 -12.88
C TYR A 60 9.92 3.08 -12.40
N LEU A 61 9.33 4.10 -11.78
CA LEU A 61 7.92 4.08 -11.43
C LEU A 61 7.09 4.20 -12.72
N ASP A 62 6.43 3.11 -13.12
CA ASP A 62 5.65 3.08 -14.35
C ASP A 62 4.43 4.00 -14.25
N PRO A 63 4.31 5.06 -15.08
CA PRO A 63 3.18 5.97 -15.05
C PRO A 63 1.87 5.36 -15.54
N ALA A 64 1.88 4.14 -16.08
CA ALA A 64 0.65 3.40 -16.37
C ALA A 64 0.10 2.64 -15.15
N ILE A 65 0.89 2.45 -14.09
CA ILE A 65 0.49 1.75 -12.89
C ILE A 65 0.36 2.77 -11.77
N MET A 66 -0.85 3.28 -11.54
CA MET A 66 -1.11 4.29 -10.51
C MET A 66 -1.26 3.65 -9.13
N ASN A 67 -0.74 4.33 -8.10
CA ASN A 67 -1.03 3.92 -6.73
C ASN A 67 -2.53 4.07 -6.48
N GLN A 68 -3.10 3.31 -5.56
CA GLN A 68 -4.53 3.39 -5.25
C GLN A 68 -4.73 3.87 -3.82
N HIS A 69 -5.68 4.78 -3.64
CA HIS A 69 -6.21 5.14 -2.35
C HIS A 69 -7.42 4.27 -2.04
N ILE A 70 -7.35 3.56 -0.92
CA ILE A 70 -8.46 2.78 -0.40
C ILE A 70 -8.99 3.42 0.86
N TYR A 71 -10.24 3.84 0.81
CA TYR A 71 -10.97 4.34 1.97
C TYR A 71 -12.10 3.36 2.24
N SER A 72 -12.18 2.87 3.47
CA SER A 72 -13.23 1.92 3.82
C SER A 72 -13.97 2.34 5.07
N CYS A 73 -15.26 2.02 5.10
CA CYS A 73 -16.07 2.04 6.29
C CYS A 73 -16.80 0.70 6.44
N SER A 74 -17.66 0.58 7.45
CA SER A 74 -18.44 -0.64 7.68
C SER A 74 -19.33 -1.05 6.50
N SER A 75 -19.69 -0.10 5.64
CA SER A 75 -20.74 -0.31 4.62
C SER A 75 -20.21 -0.38 3.19
N PHE A 76 -19.10 0.29 2.90
CA PHE A 76 -18.52 0.33 1.55
C PHE A 76 -17.03 0.67 1.57
N GLU A 77 -16.40 0.41 0.43
CA GLU A 77 -15.03 0.75 0.11
C GLU A 77 -14.99 1.67 -1.12
N ILE A 78 -14.13 2.68 -1.09
CA ILE A 78 -13.78 3.53 -2.22
C ILE A 78 -12.35 3.21 -2.61
N VAL A 79 -12.14 2.94 -3.90
CA VAL A 79 -10.83 2.80 -4.52
C VAL A 79 -10.68 3.90 -5.55
N ALA A 80 -9.75 4.82 -5.32
CA ALA A 80 -9.45 5.91 -6.24
C ALA A 80 -8.00 5.81 -6.72
N ASP A 81 -7.74 6.19 -7.97
CA ASP A 81 -6.36 6.33 -8.42
C ASP A 81 -5.72 7.51 -7.68
N PHE A 82 -4.48 7.29 -7.25
CA PHE A 82 -3.65 8.30 -6.64
C PHE A 82 -2.90 9.08 -7.72
N ASP A 83 -2.60 10.34 -7.44
CA ASP A 83 -1.93 11.27 -8.36
C ASP A 83 -0.43 10.99 -8.56
N ARG A 84 0.01 9.75 -8.28
CA ARG A 84 1.38 9.29 -8.53
C ARG A 84 1.45 7.81 -8.91
N PRO A 85 2.47 7.43 -9.68
CA PRO A 85 2.80 6.04 -9.94
C PRO A 85 2.91 5.18 -8.67
N TYR A 86 2.52 3.91 -8.80
CA TYR A 86 2.59 2.93 -7.72
C TYR A 86 4.01 2.47 -7.50
N HIS A 87 4.44 2.54 -6.24
CA HIS A 87 5.81 2.23 -5.86
C HIS A 87 6.09 0.74 -5.73
N ALA A 88 5.10 -0.03 -5.28
CA ALA A 88 5.31 -1.43 -4.90
C ALA A 88 5.79 -2.34 -6.05
N PRO A 89 5.36 -2.19 -7.31
CA PRO A 89 5.86 -3.04 -8.40
C PRO A 89 7.36 -2.85 -8.63
N ALA A 90 7.84 -1.61 -8.59
CA ALA A 90 9.27 -1.32 -8.73
C ALA A 90 10.08 -1.93 -7.57
N ALA A 91 9.59 -1.80 -6.33
CA ALA A 91 10.21 -2.41 -5.15
C ALA A 91 10.22 -3.95 -5.26
N LEU A 92 9.09 -4.56 -5.65
CA LEU A 92 8.95 -6.00 -5.81
C LEU A 92 9.93 -6.57 -6.86
N ILE A 93 10.08 -5.89 -8.00
CA ILE A 93 11.05 -6.28 -9.02
C ILE A 93 12.48 -6.12 -8.48
N ALA A 94 12.78 -5.03 -7.77
CA ALA A 94 14.09 -4.86 -7.13
C ALA A 94 14.41 -5.98 -6.13
N TYR A 95 13.42 -6.44 -5.35
CA TYR A 95 13.56 -7.60 -4.46
C TYR A 95 13.82 -8.88 -5.25
N GLN A 96 13.06 -9.11 -6.32
CA GLN A 96 13.23 -10.27 -7.19
C GLN A 96 14.63 -10.30 -7.83
N ASN A 97 15.15 -9.14 -8.24
CA ASN A 97 16.49 -9.02 -8.82
C ASN A 97 17.57 -9.35 -7.80
N ALA A 98 17.42 -8.85 -6.58
CA ALA A 98 18.32 -9.19 -5.48
C ALA A 98 18.30 -10.68 -5.19
N ILE A 99 17.11 -11.27 -5.08
CA ILE A 99 16.93 -12.70 -4.81
C ILE A 99 17.54 -13.56 -5.92
N ARG A 100 17.39 -13.17 -7.19
CA ARG A 100 18.05 -13.85 -8.32
C ARG A 100 19.57 -13.79 -8.25
N LEU A 101 20.15 -12.64 -7.88
CA LEU A 101 21.61 -12.51 -7.73
C LEU A 101 22.17 -13.35 -6.57
N LEU A 102 21.33 -13.56 -5.55
CA LEU A 102 21.67 -14.27 -4.32
C LEU A 102 21.24 -15.73 -4.34
N ASP A 103 20.78 -16.24 -5.49
CA ASP A 103 20.23 -17.58 -5.61
C ASP A 103 21.17 -18.63 -5.00
N ASN A 104 20.62 -19.50 -4.15
CA ASN A 104 21.32 -20.53 -3.38
C ASN A 104 22.47 -20.07 -2.46
N LYS A 105 22.73 -18.76 -2.30
CA LYS A 105 23.75 -18.25 -1.36
C LYS A 105 23.27 -18.25 0.09
N TYR A 106 21.98 -18.02 0.30
CA TYR A 106 21.35 -17.95 1.61
C TYR A 106 20.14 -18.87 1.68
N ASP A 107 20.00 -19.56 2.80
CA ASP A 107 18.92 -20.50 3.08
C ASP A 107 17.71 -19.78 3.70
N PHE A 108 17.93 -18.62 4.32
CA PHE A 108 16.90 -17.78 4.94
C PHE A 108 17.17 -16.30 4.69
N ILE A 109 16.15 -15.56 4.28
CA ILE A 109 16.23 -14.11 4.04
C ILE A 109 15.21 -13.40 4.92
N TYR A 110 15.69 -12.41 5.67
CA TYR A 110 14.86 -11.43 6.36
C TYR A 110 14.67 -10.22 5.45
N LEU A 111 13.56 -10.15 4.71
CA LEU A 111 13.22 -8.99 3.91
C LEU A 111 12.48 -7.96 4.76
N GLN A 112 12.95 -6.71 4.71
CA GLN A 112 12.26 -5.57 5.31
C GLN A 112 12.53 -4.28 4.54
N ASP A 113 11.56 -3.38 4.52
CA ASP A 113 11.78 -2.02 4.05
C ASP A 113 12.56 -1.21 5.10
N TYR A 114 13.36 -0.25 4.64
CA TYR A 114 14.29 0.52 5.47
C TYR A 114 13.61 1.34 6.58
N ASP A 115 12.35 1.68 6.40
CA ASP A 115 11.55 2.54 7.28
C ASP A 115 10.65 1.76 8.23
N VAL A 116 10.87 0.45 8.35
CA VAL A 116 10.24 -0.43 9.33
C VAL A 116 11.18 -0.64 10.52
N VAL A 117 10.66 -0.44 11.73
CA VAL A 117 11.38 -0.75 12.98
C VAL A 117 10.95 -2.12 13.50
N LEU A 118 11.93 -3.01 13.59
CA LEU A 118 11.73 -4.38 14.09
C LEU A 118 12.55 -4.65 15.35
N ASN A 119 12.00 -5.46 16.25
CA ASN A 119 12.72 -6.15 17.32
C ASN A 119 13.18 -7.52 16.82
N LYS A 120 14.45 -7.60 16.41
CA LYS A 120 15.04 -8.76 15.72
C LYS A 120 15.15 -9.98 16.62
N ASN A 121 15.37 -9.78 17.92
CA ASN A 121 15.43 -10.87 18.88
C ASN A 121 14.11 -11.65 18.91
N LYS A 122 12.97 -10.95 18.93
CA LYS A 122 11.65 -11.57 18.85
C LYS A 122 11.42 -12.29 17.52
N ILE A 123 11.84 -11.69 16.40
CA ILE A 123 11.78 -12.37 15.09
C ILE A 123 12.59 -13.67 15.12
N PHE A 124 13.78 -13.67 15.71
CA PHE A 124 14.62 -14.87 15.81
C PHE A 124 14.00 -15.94 16.71
N GLU A 125 13.37 -15.57 17.83
CA GLU A 125 12.63 -16.50 18.70
C GLU A 125 11.59 -17.29 17.89
N TYR A 126 10.82 -16.61 17.03
CA TYR A 126 9.85 -17.27 16.16
C TYR A 126 10.51 -18.05 15.02
N THR A 127 11.32 -17.38 14.20
CA THR A 127 11.80 -17.95 12.93
C THR A 127 12.82 -19.07 13.11
N ARG A 128 13.59 -19.08 14.21
CA ARG A 128 14.60 -20.11 14.49
C ARG A 128 14.10 -21.22 15.42
N SER A 129 12.91 -21.08 15.98
CA SER A 129 12.27 -22.10 16.81
C SER A 129 11.92 -23.35 15.99
N SER A 130 12.08 -24.54 16.60
CA SER A 130 11.78 -25.83 15.97
C SER A 130 10.33 -25.96 15.53
N GLU A 131 9.40 -25.34 16.26
CA GLU A 131 7.97 -25.30 15.95
C GLU A 131 7.70 -24.68 14.56
N PHE A 132 8.49 -23.68 14.21
CA PHE A 132 8.31 -22.88 13.00
C PHE A 132 9.21 -23.31 11.84
N LEU A 133 10.10 -24.30 12.03
CA LEU A 133 11.00 -24.78 10.98
C LEU A 133 10.26 -25.39 9.77
N LYS A 134 9.03 -25.89 9.98
CA LYS A 134 8.18 -26.43 8.91
C LYS A 134 7.73 -25.38 7.90
N TYR A 135 7.59 -24.12 8.34
CA TYR A 135 7.15 -23.04 7.47
C TYR A 135 8.31 -22.51 6.63
N LYS A 136 7.97 -22.13 5.41
CA LYS A 136 8.90 -21.63 4.39
C LYS A 136 8.80 -20.13 4.19
N MET A 137 7.71 -19.51 4.62
CA MET A 137 7.52 -18.07 4.57
C MET A 137 6.76 -17.59 5.80
N PHE A 138 7.07 -16.38 6.24
CA PHE A 138 6.50 -15.72 7.40
C PHE A 138 6.02 -14.33 6.98
N MET A 139 4.77 -14.03 7.30
CA MET A 139 4.15 -12.74 7.01
C MET A 139 3.28 -12.30 8.19
N CYS A 140 2.86 -11.04 8.23
CA CYS A 140 1.92 -10.54 9.23
C CYS A 140 0.78 -9.75 8.57
N ASN A 141 -0.31 -9.53 9.31
CA ASN A 141 -1.42 -8.73 8.81
C ASN A 141 -1.03 -7.25 8.67
N TRP A 142 -1.46 -6.62 7.58
CA TRP A 142 -1.34 -5.18 7.40
C TRP A 142 -2.16 -4.44 8.46
N TYR A 143 -1.58 -3.43 9.11
CA TYR A 143 -2.21 -2.77 10.27
C TYR A 143 -3.52 -2.05 9.91
N ASN A 144 -3.57 -1.45 8.72
CA ASN A 144 -4.63 -0.52 8.31
C ASN A 144 -5.56 -1.05 7.20
N ILE A 145 -5.28 -2.22 6.62
CA ILE A 145 -6.01 -2.75 5.47
C ILE A 145 -6.50 -4.14 5.87
N PRO A 146 -7.82 -4.30 6.12
CA PRO A 146 -8.41 -5.60 6.40
C PRO A 146 -8.05 -6.63 5.32
N ASP A 147 -7.92 -7.88 5.73
CA ASP A 147 -7.67 -9.01 4.82
C ASP A 147 -6.45 -8.85 3.89
N SER A 148 -5.41 -8.17 4.37
CA SER A 148 -4.19 -7.93 3.61
C SER A 148 -2.93 -8.24 4.42
N TYR A 149 -1.83 -8.60 3.75
CA TYR A 149 -0.56 -8.93 4.40
C TYR A 149 0.49 -7.85 4.20
N ALA A 150 1.31 -7.63 5.23
CA ALA A 150 2.52 -6.81 5.21
C ALA A 150 3.48 -7.33 4.13
N THR A 151 3.78 -6.48 3.15
CA THR A 151 4.75 -6.75 2.07
C THR A 151 6.07 -6.01 2.26
N ASN A 152 6.09 -5.03 3.16
CA ASN A 152 7.27 -4.34 3.67
C ASN A 152 8.06 -5.19 4.69
N ILE A 153 7.54 -6.35 5.10
CA ILE A 153 8.20 -7.30 6.00
C ILE A 153 7.81 -8.72 5.58
N ILE A 154 8.78 -9.49 5.06
CA ILE A 154 8.56 -10.88 4.66
C ILE A 154 9.82 -11.68 5.02
N PHE A 155 9.67 -12.83 5.67
CA PHE A 155 10.80 -13.71 5.92
C PHE A 155 10.61 -15.03 5.21
N PHE A 156 11.64 -15.57 4.56
CA PHE A 156 11.45 -16.76 3.73
C PHE A 156 12.70 -17.62 3.61
N ARG A 157 12.46 -18.90 3.32
CA ARG A 157 13.45 -19.94 3.05
C ARG A 157 13.33 -20.44 1.62
N ASP A 158 14.37 -21.12 1.12
CA ASP A 158 14.31 -21.92 -0.11
C ASP A 158 13.70 -21.15 -1.30
N ASN A 159 13.99 -19.84 -1.39
CA ASN A 159 13.46 -18.93 -2.40
C ASN A 159 11.90 -18.89 -2.49
N TYR A 160 11.20 -19.05 -1.35
CA TYR A 160 9.73 -19.02 -1.31
C TYR A 160 9.12 -17.71 -1.78
N PHE A 161 9.89 -16.61 -1.72
CA PHE A 161 9.49 -15.34 -2.32
C PHE A 161 9.17 -15.49 -3.81
N THR A 162 10.07 -16.12 -4.59
CA THR A 162 9.84 -16.39 -6.01
C THR A 162 8.68 -17.37 -6.21
N LYS A 163 8.46 -18.32 -5.30
CA LYS A 163 7.30 -19.23 -5.37
C LYS A 163 5.97 -18.46 -5.22
N LEU A 164 5.90 -17.51 -4.28
CA LEU A 164 4.73 -16.66 -4.06
C LEU A 164 4.52 -15.68 -5.22
N TRP A 165 5.53 -14.89 -5.57
CA TRP A 165 5.39 -13.77 -6.51
C TRP A 165 5.61 -14.16 -7.97
N GLY A 166 6.28 -15.28 -8.24
CA GLY A 166 6.78 -15.60 -9.58
C GLY A 166 8.05 -14.83 -9.92
N ASP A 167 8.57 -15.06 -11.13
CA ASP A 167 9.75 -14.36 -11.62
C ASP A 167 9.37 -13.05 -12.32
N ILE A 168 9.08 -12.02 -11.52
CA ILE A 168 8.69 -10.69 -12.00
C ILE A 168 9.94 -9.90 -12.38
N ARG A 169 10.03 -9.46 -13.64
CA ARG A 169 11.21 -8.75 -14.17
C ARG A 169 10.89 -7.35 -14.68
N ILE A 170 9.65 -7.16 -15.11
CA ILE A 170 9.17 -5.89 -15.67
C ILE A 170 7.75 -5.59 -15.15
N PRO A 171 7.29 -4.33 -15.22
CA PRO A 171 5.94 -3.94 -14.78
C PRO A 171 4.81 -4.79 -15.41
N LYS A 172 4.99 -5.23 -16.65
CA LYS A 172 4.05 -6.12 -17.33
C LYS A 172 3.86 -7.47 -16.60
N ASP A 173 4.93 -8.06 -16.07
CA ASP A 173 4.85 -9.35 -15.36
C ASP A 173 4.03 -9.20 -14.09
N PHE A 174 4.15 -8.07 -13.39
CA PHE A 174 3.34 -7.74 -12.24
C PHE A 174 1.85 -7.62 -12.61
N LEU A 175 1.53 -6.91 -13.70
CA LEU A 175 0.14 -6.79 -14.16
C LEU A 175 -0.45 -8.14 -14.58
N ASP A 176 0.34 -8.99 -15.24
CA ASP A 176 -0.07 -10.33 -15.62
C ASP A 176 -0.30 -11.21 -14.38
N LEU A 177 0.52 -11.06 -13.34
CA LEU A 177 0.33 -11.72 -12.04
C LEU A 177 -0.97 -11.26 -11.36
N VAL A 178 -1.25 -9.96 -11.29
CA VAL A 178 -2.51 -9.43 -10.72
C VAL A 178 -3.71 -10.05 -11.43
N ARG A 179 -3.72 -10.00 -12.77
CA ARG A 179 -4.81 -10.58 -13.60
C ARG A 179 -5.01 -12.07 -13.35
N SER A 180 -3.93 -12.82 -13.15
CA SER A 180 -4.00 -14.27 -12.90
C SER A 180 -4.79 -14.63 -11.63
N THR A 181 -4.92 -13.71 -10.68
CA THR A 181 -5.67 -13.93 -9.43
C THR A 181 -7.14 -13.52 -9.52
N GLY A 182 -7.62 -13.10 -10.70
CA GLY A 182 -8.96 -12.54 -10.87
C GLY A 182 -9.17 -11.26 -10.05
N ASN A 183 -8.09 -10.58 -9.67
CA ASN A 183 -8.12 -9.35 -8.90
C ASN A 183 -8.12 -8.14 -9.85
N ASN A 184 -8.95 -7.14 -9.53
CA ASN A 184 -8.96 -5.84 -10.22
C ASN A 184 -8.20 -4.77 -9.42
N ASN A 185 -7.81 -5.05 -8.17
CA ASN A 185 -7.03 -4.16 -7.32
C ASN A 185 -5.53 -4.39 -7.55
N LEU A 186 -4.79 -3.30 -7.69
CA LEU A 186 -3.34 -3.32 -7.93
C LEU A 186 -2.52 -3.40 -6.63
N LEU A 187 -3.13 -3.28 -5.45
CA LEU A 187 -2.40 -3.31 -4.19
C LEU A 187 -1.73 -4.67 -3.94
N ILE A 188 -0.42 -4.62 -3.69
CA ILE A 188 0.42 -5.78 -3.48
C ILE A 188 0.04 -6.53 -2.18
N GLU A 189 -0.46 -5.82 -1.17
CA GLU A 189 -0.79 -6.35 0.15
C GLU A 189 -1.96 -7.34 0.09
N GLY A 190 -3.01 -6.98 -0.66
CA GLY A 190 -4.14 -7.86 -0.93
C GLY A 190 -3.78 -8.97 -1.93
N LEU A 191 -2.87 -8.68 -2.87
CA LEU A 191 -2.38 -9.65 -3.83
C LEU A 191 -1.62 -10.81 -3.16
N ALA A 192 -0.78 -10.54 -2.16
CA ALA A 192 -0.05 -11.57 -1.42
C ALA A 192 -0.97 -12.66 -0.86
N LYS A 193 -2.04 -12.23 -0.17
CA LYS A 193 -3.04 -13.14 0.41
C LYS A 193 -3.70 -14.01 -0.66
N ARG A 194 -4.17 -13.39 -1.75
CA ARG A 194 -4.80 -14.13 -2.86
C ARG A 194 -3.84 -15.11 -3.52
N LEU A 195 -2.57 -14.74 -3.67
CA LEU A 195 -1.57 -15.64 -4.25
C LEU A 195 -1.34 -16.86 -3.37
N ILE A 196 -1.34 -16.71 -2.04
CA ILE A 196 -1.26 -17.85 -1.11
C ILE A 196 -2.43 -18.81 -1.33
N ASP A 197 -3.65 -18.28 -1.47
CA ASP A 197 -4.86 -19.08 -1.68
C ASP A 197 -4.85 -19.78 -3.06
N VAL A 198 -4.65 -19.03 -4.13
CA VAL A 198 -4.68 -19.53 -5.52
C VAL A 198 -3.56 -20.54 -5.79
N LYS A 199 -2.38 -20.33 -5.19
CA LYS A 199 -1.23 -21.25 -5.32
C LYS A 199 -1.23 -22.36 -4.27
N ASN A 200 -2.25 -22.43 -3.40
CA ASN A 200 -2.40 -23.40 -2.31
C ASN A 200 -1.14 -23.50 -1.43
N LEU A 201 -0.61 -22.36 -0.97
CA LEU A 201 0.62 -22.27 -0.17
C LEU A 201 0.35 -22.19 1.34
N LYS A 202 -0.91 -22.26 1.77
CA LYS A 202 -1.34 -22.06 3.17
C LYS A 202 -0.59 -22.91 4.21
N ASP A 203 -0.18 -24.12 3.85
CA ASP A 203 0.51 -25.03 4.77
C ASP A 203 2.00 -24.69 4.94
N ASP A 204 2.55 -23.91 4.01
CA ASP A 204 3.95 -23.48 4.00
C ASP A 204 4.15 -22.07 4.56
N VAL A 205 3.08 -21.28 4.66
CA VAL A 205 3.14 -19.89 5.10
C VAL A 205 2.62 -19.75 6.51
N PHE A 206 3.44 -19.20 7.40
CA PHE A 206 3.00 -18.79 8.72
C PHE A 206 2.57 -17.32 8.70
N ILE A 207 1.34 -17.06 9.15
CA ILE A 207 0.84 -15.70 9.36
C ILE A 207 0.87 -15.42 10.86
N PHE A 208 1.69 -14.46 11.27
CA PHE A 208 1.72 -14.00 12.66
C PHE A 208 0.35 -13.45 13.05
N SER A 209 -0.12 -13.84 14.24
CA SER A 209 -1.25 -13.18 14.87
C SER A 209 -0.93 -11.70 15.16
N ASN A 210 -1.95 -10.88 15.39
CA ASN A 210 -1.72 -9.47 15.71
C ASN A 210 -0.91 -9.31 17.00
N GLU A 211 -1.16 -10.13 18.02
CA GLU A 211 -0.40 -10.14 19.28
C GLU A 211 1.08 -10.45 19.04
N GLN A 212 1.38 -11.52 18.29
CA GLN A 212 2.76 -11.87 17.97
C GLN A 212 3.46 -10.81 17.13
N ARG A 213 2.74 -10.21 16.17
CA ARG A 213 3.25 -9.10 15.36
C ARG A 213 3.65 -7.93 16.25
N ASP A 214 2.78 -7.54 17.18
CA ASP A 214 3.00 -6.37 18.04
C ASP A 214 4.17 -6.56 19.02
N GLU A 215 4.62 -7.80 19.27
CA GLU A 215 5.85 -8.06 20.04
C GLU A 215 7.13 -7.67 19.28
N PHE A 216 7.13 -7.83 17.95
CA PHE A 216 8.33 -7.61 17.14
C PHE A 216 8.28 -6.36 16.28
N LEU A 217 7.09 -5.83 16.01
CA LEU A 217 6.91 -4.66 15.17
C LEU A 217 6.82 -3.41 16.05
N GLY A 218 7.76 -2.47 15.85
CA GLY A 218 7.68 -1.14 16.42
C GLY A 218 6.91 -0.19 15.50
N GLU A 219 7.63 0.67 14.81
CA GLU A 219 7.07 1.58 13.81
C GLU A 219 6.96 0.88 12.44
N PHE A 220 5.75 0.88 11.87
CA PHE A 220 5.45 0.15 10.62
C PHE A 220 5.89 0.90 9.36
N THR A 221 5.98 2.24 9.40
CA THR A 221 6.39 3.08 8.28
C THR A 221 6.81 4.46 8.82
N LYS A 222 8.12 4.67 9.04
CA LYS A 222 8.65 5.98 9.47
C LYS A 222 8.38 7.08 8.44
N HIS A 223 8.39 6.73 7.16
CA HIS A 223 8.25 7.66 6.05
C HIS A 223 6.91 7.46 5.35
N MET A 224 5.80 7.67 6.07
CA MET A 224 4.48 7.64 5.45
C MET A 224 4.41 8.68 4.34
N ALA A 225 4.04 8.21 3.15
CA ALA A 225 3.68 9.09 2.06
C ALA A 225 2.48 9.97 2.46
N ASP A 226 2.63 11.28 2.29
CA ASP A 226 1.69 12.32 2.71
C ASP A 226 0.22 12.01 2.40
N ASN A 227 -0.53 11.58 3.42
CA ASN A 227 -1.99 11.65 3.45
C ASN A 227 -2.48 13.00 4.01
N ASN A 228 -1.76 14.08 3.72
CA ASN A 228 -1.93 15.36 4.40
C ASN A 228 -2.91 16.34 3.72
N VAL A 229 -3.66 15.90 2.70
CA VAL A 229 -4.61 16.76 2.01
C VAL A 229 -5.95 16.05 1.83
N PRO A 230 -7.08 16.71 2.15
CA PRO A 230 -8.41 16.20 1.85
C PRO A 230 -8.58 15.75 0.41
N ARG A 231 -9.38 14.71 0.20
CA ARG A 231 -9.71 14.18 -1.12
C ARG A 231 -11.19 14.35 -1.41
N ILE A 232 -11.49 14.80 -2.62
CA ILE A 232 -12.86 15.01 -3.09
C ILE A 232 -12.99 14.26 -4.40
N TYR A 233 -13.89 13.29 -4.45
CA TYR A 233 -14.11 12.44 -5.62
C TYR A 233 -15.56 12.51 -6.08
N LEU A 234 -15.78 12.45 -7.39
CA LEU A 234 -17.10 12.24 -7.99
C LEU A 234 -17.09 10.97 -8.82
N ALA A 235 -18.07 10.10 -8.60
CA ALA A 235 -18.25 8.85 -9.35
C ALA A 235 -19.65 8.77 -9.95
N SER A 236 -19.74 8.36 -11.21
CA SER A 236 -21.00 8.04 -11.88
C SER A 236 -21.46 6.62 -11.52
N THR A 237 -22.78 6.46 -11.38
CA THR A 237 -23.44 5.16 -11.20
C THR A 237 -24.03 4.66 -12.51
N THR A 238 -24.42 3.38 -12.55
CA THR A 238 -25.14 2.78 -13.68
C THR A 238 -26.56 3.31 -13.87
N GLN A 239 -27.08 4.07 -12.90
CA GLN A 239 -28.43 4.64 -12.91
C GLN A 239 -28.43 6.16 -13.20
N ASN A 240 -27.37 6.68 -13.83
CA ASN A 240 -27.19 8.11 -14.12
C ASN A 240 -27.29 9.02 -12.87
N GLN A 241 -26.93 8.48 -11.70
CA GLN A 241 -26.71 9.25 -10.49
C GLN A 241 -25.21 9.43 -10.24
N TYR A 242 -24.85 10.44 -9.46
CA TYR A 242 -23.47 10.83 -9.19
C TYR A 242 -23.25 10.89 -7.70
N ILE A 243 -22.22 10.21 -7.20
CA ILE A 243 -21.90 10.18 -5.78
C ILE A 243 -20.68 11.05 -5.53
N LEU A 244 -20.86 12.08 -4.72
CA LEU A 244 -19.77 12.91 -4.22
C LEU A 244 -19.24 12.31 -2.93
N PHE A 245 -17.93 12.13 -2.86
CA PHE A 245 -17.20 11.76 -1.65
C PHE A 245 -16.29 12.92 -1.23
N ILE A 246 -16.29 13.26 0.05
CA ILE A 246 -15.37 14.21 0.68
C ILE A 246 -14.69 13.49 1.84
N ILE A 247 -13.37 13.40 1.79
CA ILE A 247 -12.58 12.59 2.71
C ILE A 247 -11.52 13.48 3.36
N ASN A 248 -11.55 13.57 4.69
CA ASN A 248 -10.52 14.24 5.45
C ASN A 248 -9.44 13.24 5.87
N SER A 249 -8.40 13.09 5.04
CA SER A 249 -7.27 12.21 5.35
C SER A 249 -6.25 12.82 6.31
N THR A 250 -6.42 14.10 6.68
CA THR A 250 -5.46 14.80 7.55
C THR A 250 -5.62 14.36 9.01
N GLY A 251 -4.64 14.67 9.86
CA GLY A 251 -4.73 14.40 11.31
C GLY A 251 -5.60 15.39 12.10
N ARG A 252 -6.22 16.38 11.44
CA ARG A 252 -6.98 17.46 12.11
C ARG A 252 -8.38 17.62 11.55
N GLU A 253 -9.24 18.28 12.30
CA GLU A 253 -10.58 18.66 11.84
C GLU A 253 -10.50 19.72 10.74
N ILE A 254 -11.34 19.57 9.71
CA ILE A 254 -11.47 20.51 8.60
C ILE A 254 -12.96 20.75 8.31
N ASP A 255 -13.30 22.03 8.13
CA ASP A 255 -14.61 22.48 7.68
C ASP A 255 -14.63 22.60 6.16
N PHE A 256 -15.57 21.88 5.53
CA PHE A 256 -15.86 21.94 4.11
C PHE A 256 -17.19 22.68 3.90
N HIS A 257 -17.25 23.46 2.83
CA HIS A 257 -18.47 24.10 2.38
C HIS A 257 -18.85 23.57 1.00
N LEU A 258 -20.03 22.96 0.92
CA LEU A 258 -20.60 22.40 -0.29
C LEU A 258 -21.75 23.31 -0.74
N SER A 259 -21.56 23.94 -1.88
CA SER A 259 -22.57 24.77 -2.54
C SER A 259 -22.88 24.23 -3.93
N GLY A 260 -24.05 24.55 -4.45
CA GLY A 260 -24.44 24.09 -5.77
C GLY A 260 -25.83 24.54 -6.19
N TRP A 261 -26.19 24.15 -7.41
CA TRP A 261 -27.46 24.47 -8.02
C TRP A 261 -27.88 23.34 -8.96
N GLU A 262 -29.09 22.82 -8.77
CA GLU A 262 -29.74 21.88 -9.68
C GLU A 262 -30.60 22.66 -10.67
N PHE A 263 -30.24 22.60 -11.96
CA PHE A 263 -30.80 23.48 -13.00
C PHE A 263 -32.28 23.21 -13.27
N ILE A 264 -32.72 21.95 -13.16
CA ILE A 264 -34.10 21.54 -13.49
C ILE A 264 -35.08 21.97 -12.39
N THR A 265 -34.72 21.71 -11.14
CA THR A 265 -35.60 21.94 -9.98
C THR A 265 -35.43 23.35 -9.40
N ASN A 266 -34.45 24.11 -9.89
CA ASN A 266 -33.96 25.36 -9.29
C ASN A 266 -33.56 25.22 -7.81
N LYS A 267 -33.22 24.01 -7.37
CA LYS A 267 -32.84 23.75 -5.99
C LYS A 267 -31.42 24.28 -5.73
N ILE A 268 -31.32 25.19 -4.77
CA ILE A 268 -30.02 25.65 -4.26
C ILE A 268 -29.51 24.62 -3.24
N LEU A 269 -28.24 24.26 -3.39
CA LEU A 269 -27.53 23.38 -2.46
C LEU A 269 -26.58 24.26 -1.65
N ASN A 270 -26.66 24.16 -0.33
CA ASN A 270 -25.75 24.83 0.59
C ASN A 270 -25.63 24.00 1.87
N LYS A 271 -24.43 23.54 2.18
CA LYS A 271 -24.16 22.68 3.32
C LYS A 271 -22.76 22.90 3.86
N ASN A 272 -22.65 23.12 5.16
CA ASN A 272 -21.39 23.04 5.89
C ASN A 272 -21.19 21.62 6.38
N ILE A 273 -19.99 21.08 6.18
CA ILE A 273 -19.64 19.70 6.48
C ILE A 273 -18.35 19.75 7.31
N ARG A 274 -18.45 19.39 8.58
CA ARG A 274 -17.31 19.27 9.47
C ARG A 274 -16.86 17.82 9.50
N LEU A 275 -15.63 17.56 9.10
CA LEU A 275 -15.03 16.23 9.17
C LEU A 275 -13.84 16.25 10.12
N HIS A 276 -13.86 15.38 11.13
CA HIS A 276 -12.66 15.09 11.91
C HIS A 276 -11.56 14.52 11.01
N GLY A 277 -10.32 14.55 11.49
CA GLY A 277 -9.21 13.92 10.78
C GLY A 277 -9.32 12.39 10.74
N ASN A 278 -8.22 11.74 10.38
CA ASN A 278 -8.06 10.28 10.38
C ASN A 278 -9.07 9.56 9.47
N LEU A 279 -9.15 10.02 8.22
CA LEU A 279 -9.92 9.38 7.14
C LEU A 279 -11.45 9.45 7.31
N CYS A 280 -11.96 10.37 8.14
CA CYS A 280 -13.41 10.58 8.21
C CYS A 280 -13.94 11.08 6.86
N MET A 281 -15.17 10.66 6.53
CA MET A 281 -15.74 10.84 5.20
C MET A 281 -17.19 11.30 5.26
N TYR A 282 -17.54 12.16 4.32
CA TYR A 282 -18.90 12.52 3.95
C TYR A 282 -19.19 12.04 2.53
N TRP A 283 -20.42 11.61 2.27
CA TRP A 283 -20.87 11.28 0.93
C TRP A 283 -22.33 11.65 0.71
N THR A 284 -22.70 11.88 -0.55
CA THR A 284 -24.08 12.20 -0.95
C THR A 284 -24.29 11.97 -2.44
N VAL A 285 -25.54 11.73 -2.84
CA VAL A 285 -25.94 11.48 -4.22
C VAL A 285 -26.54 12.73 -4.86
N TYR A 286 -26.26 12.92 -6.14
CA TYR A 286 -26.78 13.98 -7.00
C TYR A 286 -27.29 13.43 -8.33
N ASN A 287 -28.20 14.19 -8.95
CA ASN A 287 -28.69 13.92 -10.30
C ASN A 287 -27.89 14.69 -11.34
N GLU A 288 -28.08 14.33 -12.61
CA GLU A 288 -27.69 15.15 -13.75
C GLU A 288 -28.22 16.59 -13.63
N ASN A 289 -27.62 17.50 -14.38
CA ASN A 289 -27.95 18.92 -14.37
C ASN A 289 -27.74 19.57 -13.00
N THR A 290 -26.63 19.22 -12.35
CA THR A 290 -26.24 19.79 -11.05
C THR A 290 -24.85 20.37 -11.13
N LYS A 291 -24.70 21.64 -10.73
CA LYS A 291 -23.38 22.22 -10.46
C LYS A 291 -23.05 22.07 -8.98
N LEU A 292 -21.87 21.55 -8.68
CA LEU A 292 -21.36 21.40 -7.33
C LEU A 292 -20.06 22.19 -7.17
N THR A 293 -19.87 22.76 -6.00
CA THR A 293 -18.64 23.44 -5.59
C THR A 293 -18.34 23.06 -4.16
N VAL A 294 -17.22 22.38 -3.95
CA VAL A 294 -16.68 22.06 -2.63
C VAL A 294 -15.51 22.98 -2.38
N THR A 295 -15.55 23.74 -1.29
CA THR A 295 -14.46 24.60 -0.83
C THR A 295 -14.03 24.18 0.56
N TYR A 296 -12.73 24.20 0.81
CA TYR A 296 -12.14 23.97 2.12
C TYR A 296 -10.85 24.76 2.20
N GLU A 297 -10.66 25.53 3.28
CA GLU A 297 -9.49 26.40 3.43
C GLU A 297 -9.29 27.27 2.18
N ASN A 298 -8.12 27.17 1.52
CA ASN A 298 -7.80 27.89 0.29
C ASN A 298 -8.03 27.05 -1.00
N ASN A 299 -8.66 25.89 -0.88
CA ASN A 299 -8.88 24.95 -1.98
C ASN A 299 -10.33 24.97 -2.46
N LYS A 300 -10.51 24.68 -3.75
CA LYS A 300 -11.82 24.63 -4.41
C LYS A 300 -11.85 23.54 -5.47
N LYS A 301 -12.88 22.70 -5.45
CA LYS A 301 -13.19 21.74 -6.52
C LYS A 301 -14.61 21.99 -7.04
N ILE A 302 -14.77 22.00 -8.36
CA ILE A 302 -16.04 22.29 -9.04
C ILE A 302 -16.38 21.12 -9.96
N TYR A 303 -17.63 20.69 -9.92
CA TYR A 303 -18.18 19.72 -10.87
C TYR A 303 -19.39 20.32 -11.58
N ASN A 304 -19.48 20.11 -12.89
CA ASN A 304 -20.67 20.46 -13.66
C ASN A 304 -21.26 19.15 -14.18
N ILE A 305 -22.20 18.58 -13.45
CA ILE A 305 -22.78 17.28 -13.77
C ILE A 305 -23.75 17.47 -14.92
N LEU A 306 -23.30 17.23 -16.15
CA LEU A 306 -24.13 17.33 -17.35
C LEU A 306 -24.69 15.96 -17.76
N PRO A 307 -25.83 15.91 -18.47
CA PRO A 307 -26.39 14.65 -18.95
C PRO A 307 -25.42 13.83 -19.77
N GLY A 308 -25.29 12.55 -19.43
CA GLY A 308 -24.40 11.62 -20.13
C GLY A 308 -22.90 11.78 -19.85
N GLU A 309 -22.48 12.74 -19.01
CA GLU A 309 -21.09 12.79 -18.54
C GLU A 309 -20.79 11.65 -17.58
N ILE A 310 -19.61 11.06 -17.73
CA ILE A 310 -19.13 9.96 -16.88
C ILE A 310 -17.94 10.45 -16.06
N TYR A 311 -18.10 10.44 -14.75
CA TYR A 311 -17.04 10.71 -13.78
C TYR A 311 -16.51 9.39 -13.24
N LYS A 312 -15.21 9.17 -13.40
CA LYS A 312 -14.50 7.93 -13.01
C LYS A 312 -13.37 8.21 -12.02
N GLU A 313 -13.50 9.24 -11.19
CA GLU A 313 -12.43 9.63 -10.28
C GLU A 313 -12.20 8.59 -9.17
N CYS A 314 -13.22 7.78 -8.87
CA CYS A 314 -13.09 6.60 -8.02
C CYS A 314 -14.06 5.50 -8.44
N ASN A 315 -13.72 4.27 -8.07
CA ASN A 315 -14.63 3.15 -7.98
C ASN A 315 -15.08 2.99 -6.53
N PHE A 316 -16.31 2.52 -6.30
CA PHE A 316 -16.75 2.16 -4.96
C PHE A 316 -17.52 0.86 -5.00
N VAL A 317 -17.38 0.07 -3.94
CA VAL A 317 -18.01 -1.25 -3.80
C VAL A 317 -18.64 -1.33 -2.42
N PHE A 318 -19.93 -1.64 -2.35
CA PHE A 318 -20.57 -1.97 -1.07
C PHE A 318 -20.02 -3.31 -0.59
N ARG A 319 -19.64 -3.40 0.69
CA ARG A 319 -19.07 -4.64 1.26
C ARG A 319 -20.07 -5.80 1.22
N ASP A 320 -21.35 -5.46 1.18
CA ASP A 320 -22.46 -6.39 1.19
C ASP A 320 -23.52 -5.85 0.22
N SER A 321 -24.23 -6.74 -0.48
CA SER A 321 -25.47 -6.38 -1.20
C SER A 321 -26.64 -6.02 -0.26
N THR A 322 -26.36 -5.78 1.02
CA THR A 322 -27.33 -5.43 2.04
C THR A 322 -27.75 -3.96 1.86
N PRO A 323 -29.03 -3.68 1.60
CA PRO A 323 -29.48 -2.31 1.37
C PRO A 323 -29.21 -1.42 2.58
N ILE A 324 -28.59 -0.27 2.34
CA ILE A 324 -28.41 0.76 3.36
C ILE A 324 -29.80 1.27 3.76
N LYS A 325 -30.20 1.07 5.02
CA LYS A 325 -31.33 1.78 5.59
C LYS A 325 -30.92 3.23 5.84
N CYS A 326 -31.32 4.14 4.96
CA CYS A 326 -31.28 5.57 5.25
C CYS A 326 -32.20 5.83 6.45
N LYS A 327 -31.68 6.52 7.48
CA LYS A 327 -32.52 7.11 8.54
C LYS A 327 -33.00 8.48 8.13
#